data_AF-A0AA39JIG3-F1
#
_entry.id   AF-A0AA39JIG3-F1
#
_cell.length_a   1.000
_cell.length_b   1.000
_cell.length_c   1.000
_cell.angle_alpha   90.00
_cell.angle_beta   90.00
_cell.angle_gamma   90.00
#
_symmetry.space_group_name_H-M   'P 1'
#
loop_
_entity.id
_entity.type
_entity.pdbx_description
1 polymer ?
#
loop_
_entity_poly.entity_id
_entity_poly.type
_entity_poly.pdbx_seq_one_letter_code
_entity_poly.pdbx_strand_id
1 'polypeptide(L)'
;MDASLYTPSKQMRMMTTSLALTSSGSFLVQPTVKITSRHTIDPPILEARGTGALVPNIDEITPRQLKAEIMHLRNDMSLAHQHLIARDGIIESAHATLVVQNIFVEKQSLALNTKENPRPKNSTKVSMEGKGRHLTGSEFMNAVEEAGKAWENQENTRQEKRLWKENAKKQKEELERWWKEFKTQRASESAEREKLCQWLREERVRVKDLPKGPSCVLKADWMKAAIQDLDDKSDDNNDESEEE
;
A
#
# COMPACT_ATOMS: atom_id res chain seq x y z
N MET A 1 31.46 7.72 10.64
CA MET A 1 30.02 7.61 10.90
C MET A 1 29.30 7.69 9.56
N ASP A 2 28.64 6.62 9.12
CA ASP A 2 27.98 6.55 7.82
C ASP A 2 26.60 7.22 7.89
N ALA A 3 26.42 8.34 7.17
CA ALA A 3 25.21 9.16 7.19
C ALA A 3 23.98 8.43 6.63
N SER A 4 24.17 7.34 5.88
CA SER A 4 23.09 6.53 5.33
C SER A 4 22.33 5.70 6.39
N LEU A 5 22.90 5.54 7.59
CA LEU A 5 22.31 4.74 8.67
C LEU A 5 21.23 5.48 9.48
N TYR A 6 21.06 6.79 9.30
CA TYR A 6 20.19 7.65 10.11
C TYR A 6 18.99 8.21 9.32
N THR A 7 18.28 7.34 8.60
CA THR A 7 17.07 7.76 7.88
C THR A 7 15.84 7.75 8.81
N PRO A 8 14.91 8.73 8.69
CA PRO A 8 13.69 8.78 9.50
C PRO A 8 12.86 7.49 9.46
N SER A 9 12.84 6.82 8.31
CA SER A 9 12.17 5.52 8.14
C SER A 9 12.75 4.43 9.04
N LYS A 10 14.09 4.40 9.20
CA LYS A 10 14.76 3.41 10.05
C LYS A 10 14.55 3.71 11.53
N GLN A 11 14.54 4.97 11.94
CA GLN A 11 14.20 5.37 13.32
C GLN A 11 12.75 5.00 13.66
N MET A 12 11.80 5.29 12.77
CA MET A 12 10.39 4.92 12.94
C MET A 12 10.22 3.41 13.02
N ARG A 13 10.98 2.64 12.21
CA ARG A 13 11.01 1.18 12.27
C ARG A 13 11.57 0.69 13.61
N MET A 14 12.68 1.24 14.09
CA MET A 14 13.26 0.87 15.39
C MET A 14 12.31 1.16 16.55
N MET A 15 11.67 2.34 16.54
CA MET A 15 10.65 2.72 17.53
C MET A 15 9.48 1.74 17.50
N THR A 16 8.92 1.42 16.32
CA THR A 16 7.81 0.46 16.20
C THR A 16 8.20 -0.96 16.60
N THR A 17 9.40 -1.45 16.25
CA THR A 17 9.88 -2.75 16.76
C THR A 17 10.05 -2.74 18.28
N SER A 18 10.54 -1.64 18.87
CA SER A 18 10.70 -1.54 20.32
C SER A 18 9.35 -1.54 21.04
N LEU A 19 8.36 -0.84 20.49
CA LEU A 19 6.97 -0.86 20.98
C LEU A 19 6.31 -2.24 20.80
N ALA A 20 6.64 -2.98 19.73
CA ALA A 20 6.12 -4.33 19.51
C ALA A 20 6.76 -5.38 20.46
N LEU A 21 7.98 -5.12 20.93
CA LEU A 21 8.71 -6.01 21.85
C LEU A 21 8.33 -5.82 23.32
N THR A 22 7.62 -4.75 23.68
CA THR A 22 7.11 -4.59 25.06
C THR A 22 5.94 -5.54 25.33
N SER A 23 6.11 -6.45 26.28
CA SER A 23 5.11 -7.51 26.60
C SER A 23 3.77 -6.97 27.14
N SER A 24 3.73 -5.71 27.58
CA SER A 24 2.56 -5.14 28.26
C SER A 24 1.46 -4.63 27.32
N GLY A 25 1.70 -4.50 26.01
CA GLY A 25 0.72 -4.13 24.98
C GLY A 25 -0.06 -2.82 25.18
N SER A 26 0.15 -2.13 26.30
CA SER A 26 -0.63 -1.00 26.78
C SER A 26 0.32 0.00 27.40
N PHE A 27 0.31 1.21 26.86
CA PHE A 27 0.99 2.35 27.44
C PHE A 27 -0.10 3.27 28.00
N LEU A 28 -0.05 3.51 29.31
CA LEU A 28 -0.85 4.55 29.95
C LEU A 28 -0.30 5.90 29.49
N VAL A 29 -0.90 6.46 28.44
CA VAL A 29 -0.71 7.86 28.11
C VAL A 29 -1.39 8.65 29.22
N GLN A 30 -0.62 9.23 30.13
CA GLN A 30 -1.18 10.10 31.15
C GLN A 30 -1.91 11.25 30.45
N PRO A 31 -3.23 11.41 30.62
CA PRO A 31 -4.00 12.45 29.93
C PRO A 31 -3.65 13.87 30.40
N THR A 32 -2.86 13.98 31.46
CA THR A 32 -2.56 15.24 32.16
C THR A 32 -1.38 16.00 31.58
N VAL A 33 -0.47 15.38 30.82
CA VAL A 33 0.63 16.10 30.18
C VAL A 33 0.18 16.55 28.79
N LYS A 34 -0.52 17.68 28.74
CA LYS A 34 -0.74 18.39 27.48
C LYS A 34 0.63 18.83 26.96
N ILE A 35 1.11 18.13 25.91
CA ILE A 35 2.24 18.60 25.10
C ILE A 35 1.78 19.89 24.42
N THR A 36 2.03 21.01 25.09
CA THR A 36 1.84 22.35 24.56
C THR A 36 3.11 22.81 23.86
N SER A 37 3.02 23.85 23.03
CA SER A 37 4.19 24.47 22.36
C SER A 37 5.28 24.96 23.31
N ARG A 38 5.04 24.95 24.63
CA ARG A 38 6.03 25.21 25.67
C ARG A 38 7.03 24.07 25.89
N HIS A 39 6.76 22.88 25.36
CA HIS A 39 7.67 21.74 25.44
C HIS A 39 8.66 21.85 24.27
N THR A 40 9.79 22.48 24.52
CA THR A 40 10.91 22.56 23.57
C THR A 40 11.62 21.21 23.51
N ILE A 41 12.01 20.78 22.31
CA ILE A 41 12.88 19.59 22.17
C ILE A 41 14.22 19.94 22.83
N ASP A 42 14.70 19.08 23.72
CA ASP A 42 16.02 19.26 24.30
C ASP A 42 17.07 19.32 23.18
N PRO A 43 17.96 20.33 23.18
CA PRO A 43 18.95 20.47 22.13
C PRO A 43 19.83 19.21 22.07
N PRO A 44 20.18 18.73 20.85
CA PRO A 44 20.97 17.52 20.73
C PRO A 44 22.33 17.71 21.40
N ILE A 45 22.72 16.75 22.23
CA ILE A 45 24.03 16.73 22.88
C ILE A 45 25.05 16.38 21.79
N LEU A 46 25.68 17.40 21.22
CA LEU A 46 26.88 17.22 20.43
C LEU A 46 28.03 17.00 21.43
N GLU A 47 28.76 15.89 21.31
CA GLU A 47 29.93 15.63 22.15
C GLU A 47 30.90 16.81 22.04
N ALA A 48 30.90 17.69 23.05
CA ALA A 48 31.79 18.82 23.09
C ALA A 48 33.20 18.28 23.31
N ARG A 49 34.13 18.57 22.38
CA ARG A 49 35.55 18.36 22.64
C ARG A 49 35.91 19.27 23.80
N GLY A 50 36.23 18.70 24.96
CA GLY A 50 36.56 19.46 26.16
C GLY A 50 37.69 20.42 25.86
N THR A 51 37.37 21.70 25.69
CA THR A 51 38.36 22.77 25.63
C THR A 51 38.81 23.00 27.06
N GLY A 52 39.80 22.23 27.49
CA GLY A 52 40.58 22.53 28.68
C GLY A 52 41.36 23.82 28.46
N ALA A 53 40.65 24.95 28.43
CA ALA A 53 41.23 26.27 28.33
C ALA A 53 41.85 26.61 29.69
N LEU A 54 43.08 26.14 29.90
CA LEU A 54 43.98 26.78 30.86
C LEU A 54 44.27 28.16 30.29
N VAL A 55 43.72 29.20 30.92
CA VAL A 55 44.03 30.59 30.59
C VAL A 55 45.56 30.75 30.72
N PRO A 56 46.30 31.00 29.64
CA PRO A 56 47.74 31.11 29.74
C PRO A 56 48.11 32.40 30.46
N ASN A 57 49.09 32.31 31.34
CA ASN A 57 49.60 33.45 32.09
C ASN A 57 50.32 34.40 31.11
N ILE A 58 49.82 35.63 30.98
CA ILE A 58 50.16 36.55 29.89
C ILE A 58 51.63 37.04 29.98
N ASP A 59 52.22 36.96 31.16
CA ASP A 59 53.52 37.59 31.47
C ASP A 59 54.74 36.88 30.84
N GLU A 60 54.58 35.67 30.28
CA GLU A 60 55.70 34.86 29.74
C GLU A 60 55.53 34.46 28.26
N ILE A 61 54.52 34.97 27.55
CA ILE A 61 54.18 34.49 26.21
C ILE A 61 55.04 35.19 25.14
N THR A 62 55.83 34.40 24.40
CA THR A 62 56.56 34.91 23.24
C THR A 62 55.61 35.32 22.10
N PRO A 63 55.95 36.30 21.24
CA PRO A 63 55.10 36.72 20.13
C PRO A 63 54.70 35.59 19.17
N ARG A 64 55.54 34.54 19.07
CA ARG A 64 55.25 33.35 18.26
C ARG A 64 54.18 32.47 18.89
N GLN A 65 54.23 32.27 20.21
CA GLN A 65 53.20 31.53 20.95
C GLN A 65 51.86 32.26 20.89
N LEU A 66 51.86 33.59 21.05
CA LEU A 66 50.63 34.40 20.94
C LEU A 66 49.96 34.25 19.56
N LYS A 67 50.74 34.26 18.47
CA LYS A 67 50.20 34.02 17.12
C LYS A 67 49.59 32.62 16.95
N ALA A 68 50.25 31.59 17.49
CA ALA A 68 49.76 30.23 17.45
C ALA A 68 48.46 30.07 18.24
N GLU A 69 48.37 30.71 19.41
CA GLU A 69 47.18 30.72 20.25
C GLU A 69 46.02 31.47 19.59
N ILE A 70 46.26 32.64 18.98
CA ILE A 70 45.23 33.35 18.21
C ILE A 70 44.70 32.47 17.07
N MET A 71 45.57 31.74 16.37
CA MET A 71 45.13 30.79 15.34
C MET A 71 44.31 29.64 15.93
N HIS A 72 44.74 29.09 17.06
CA HIS A 72 43.99 28.04 17.77
C HIS A 72 42.60 28.52 18.18
N LEU A 73 42.51 29.68 18.85
CA LEU A 73 41.24 30.28 19.28
C LEU A 73 40.32 30.60 18.10
N ARG A 74 40.86 31.07 16.97
CA ARG A 74 40.08 31.29 15.74
C ARG A 74 39.54 29.98 15.18
N ASN A 75 40.33 28.92 15.19
CA ASN A 75 39.88 27.60 14.74
C ASN A 75 38.80 27.04 15.66
N ASP A 76 38.97 27.16 16.98
CA ASP A 76 37.98 26.73 17.97
C ASP A 76 36.67 27.51 17.84
N MET A 77 36.76 28.83 17.64
CA MET A 77 35.57 29.67 17.43
C MET A 77 34.85 29.32 16.12
N SER A 78 35.62 29.08 15.04
CA SER A 78 35.06 28.63 13.75
C SER A 78 34.36 27.28 13.89
N LEU A 79 34.97 26.33 14.61
CA LEU A 79 34.39 25.02 14.89
C LEU A 79 33.12 25.15 15.75
N ALA A 80 33.15 25.95 16.81
CA ALA A 80 31.97 26.21 17.66
C ALA A 80 30.81 26.82 16.85
N HIS A 81 31.12 27.74 15.92
CA HIS A 81 30.13 28.29 15.01
C HIS A 81 29.52 27.24 14.07
N GLN A 82 30.34 26.34 13.51
CA GLN A 82 29.84 25.21 12.72
C GLN A 82 28.94 24.28 13.53
N HIS A 83 29.29 24.01 14.80
CA HIS A 83 28.44 23.23 15.70
C HIS A 83 27.10 23.90 15.97
N LEU A 84 27.06 25.22 16.16
CA LEU A 84 25.80 25.97 16.34
C LEU A 84 24.93 25.86 15.10
N ILE A 85 25.48 26.09 13.90
CA ILE A 85 24.74 25.96 12.63
C ILE A 85 24.18 24.53 12.48
N ALA A 86 25.01 23.52 12.74
CA ALA A 86 24.58 22.13 12.66
C ALA A 86 23.46 21.81 13.65
N ARG A 87 23.58 22.29 14.90
CA ARG A 87 22.58 22.11 15.95
C ARG A 87 21.25 22.74 15.56
N ASP A 88 21.27 23.98 15.10
CA ASP A 88 20.06 24.72 14.75
C ASP A 88 19.37 24.09 13.54
N GLY A 89 20.14 23.61 12.55
CA GLY A 89 19.60 22.84 11.43
C GLY A 89 18.95 21.51 11.85
N ILE A 90 19.52 20.79 12.82
CA ILE A 90 18.91 19.58 13.38
C ILE A 90 17.58 19.92 14.07
N ILE A 91 17.56 20.97 14.91
CA ILE A 91 16.36 21.42 15.61
C ILE A 91 15.26 21.81 14.61
N GLU A 92 15.58 22.60 13.59
CA GLU A 92 14.64 23.00 12.55
C GLU A 92 14.06 21.79 11.81
N SER A 93 14.90 20.83 11.41
CA SER A 93 14.46 19.61 10.74
C SER A 93 13.54 18.75 11.61
N ALA A 94 13.81 18.69 12.93
CA ALA A 94 12.97 17.97 13.89
C ALA A 94 11.60 18.64 14.03
N HIS A 95 11.56 19.98 14.13
CA HIS A 95 10.31 20.74 14.16
C HIS A 95 9.49 20.56 12.88
N ALA A 96 10.12 20.63 11.70
CA ALA A 96 9.44 20.38 10.42
C ALA A 96 8.80 18.99 10.38
N THR A 97 9.52 17.97 10.88
CA THR A 97 9.02 16.59 10.95
C THR A 97 7.82 16.47 11.90
N LEU A 98 7.86 17.13 13.06
CA LEU A 98 6.73 17.16 14.00
C LEU A 98 5.47 17.78 13.40
N VAL A 99 5.60 18.87 12.62
CA VAL A 99 4.47 19.50 11.93
C VAL A 99 3.83 18.52 10.94
N VAL A 100 4.63 17.84 10.12
CA VAL A 100 4.14 16.84 9.16
C VAL A 100 3.43 15.68 9.87
N GLN A 101 4.01 15.17 10.96
CA GLN A 101 3.40 14.13 11.77
C GLN A 101 2.07 14.58 12.37
N ASN A 102 1.98 15.81 12.88
CA ASN A 102 0.75 16.34 13.46
C ASN A 102 -0.38 16.45 12.41
N ILE A 103 -0.08 16.95 11.21
CA ILE A 103 -1.05 17.00 10.09
C ILE A 103 -1.56 15.59 9.75
N PHE A 104 -0.67 14.58 9.78
CA PHE A 104 -1.05 13.22 9.50
C PHE A 104 -1.95 12.62 10.59
N VAL A 105 -1.63 12.86 11.86
CA VAL A 105 -2.46 12.46 13.01
C VAL A 105 -3.84 13.12 12.95
N GLU A 106 -3.90 14.40 12.61
CA GLU A 106 -5.18 15.12 12.45
C GLU A 106 -6.03 14.48 11.34
N LYS A 107 -5.45 14.20 10.16
CA LYS A 107 -6.13 13.49 9.07
C LYS A 107 -6.64 12.11 9.50
N GLN A 108 -5.85 11.34 10.25
CA GLN A 108 -6.29 10.05 10.77
C GLN A 108 -7.43 10.21 11.77
N SER A 109 -7.34 11.18 12.68
CA SER A 109 -8.39 11.44 13.67
C SER A 109 -9.71 11.80 12.99
N LEU A 110 -9.67 12.59 11.92
CA LEU A 110 -10.85 12.93 11.13
C LEU A 110 -11.41 11.70 10.42
N ALA A 111 -10.56 10.90 9.79
CA ALA A 111 -10.98 9.67 9.12
C ALA A 111 -11.62 8.67 10.10
N LEU A 112 -11.04 8.50 11.29
CA LEU A 112 -11.60 7.67 12.36
C LEU A 112 -12.94 8.21 12.84
N ASN A 113 -13.01 9.51 13.14
CA ASN A 113 -14.25 10.17 13.56
C ASN A 113 -15.37 10.01 12.51
N THR A 114 -15.05 10.12 11.21
CA THR A 114 -16.05 9.90 10.15
C THR A 114 -16.54 8.45 10.05
N LYS A 115 -15.72 7.47 10.46
CA LYS A 115 -16.08 6.05 10.49
C LYS A 115 -16.87 5.69 11.74
N GLU A 116 -16.45 6.20 12.90
CA GLU A 116 -17.06 5.95 14.20
C GLU A 116 -18.41 6.65 14.34
N ASN A 117 -18.51 7.86 13.79
CA ASN A 117 -19.74 8.65 13.76
C ASN A 117 -20.24 8.71 12.30
N PRO A 118 -20.75 7.59 11.75
CA PRO A 118 -21.34 7.60 10.43
C PRO A 118 -22.48 8.61 10.45
N ARG A 119 -22.40 9.61 9.57
CA ARG A 119 -23.50 10.57 9.42
C ARG A 119 -24.78 9.78 9.14
N PRO A 120 -25.92 10.17 9.74
CA PRO A 120 -27.18 9.46 9.50
C PRO A 120 -27.43 9.37 7.98
N LYS A 121 -27.82 8.18 7.51
CA LYS A 121 -28.06 7.85 6.08
C LYS A 121 -29.02 8.81 5.37
N ASN A 122 -29.80 9.58 6.13
CA ASN A 122 -30.78 10.55 5.63
C ASN A 122 -30.19 11.95 5.40
N SER A 123 -28.89 12.14 5.61
CA SER A 123 -28.18 13.33 5.13
C SER A 123 -27.99 13.19 3.62
N THR A 124 -29.03 13.44 2.83
CA THR A 124 -28.94 13.60 1.39
C THR A 124 -27.99 14.74 1.10
N LYS A 125 -26.70 14.43 0.92
CA LYS A 125 -25.73 15.40 0.46
C LYS A 125 -26.01 15.62 -1.02
N VAL A 126 -26.95 16.51 -1.30
CA VAL A 126 -27.09 17.14 -2.62
C VAL A 126 -25.93 18.11 -2.78
N SER A 127 -24.69 17.59 -2.76
CA SER A 127 -23.54 18.34 -3.24
C SER A 127 -23.39 18.01 -4.70
N MET A 128 -24.15 18.72 -5.53
CA MET A 128 -23.88 18.77 -6.96
C MET A 128 -22.57 19.55 -7.14
N GLU A 129 -21.52 18.84 -7.58
CA GLU A 129 -20.26 19.41 -8.08
C GLU A 129 -19.47 20.33 -7.14
N GLY A 130 -19.67 20.24 -5.82
CA GLY A 130 -18.89 21.01 -4.85
C GLY A 130 -19.16 22.52 -4.83
N LYS A 131 -20.21 23.00 -5.53
CA LYS A 131 -20.68 24.39 -5.46
C LYS A 131 -21.99 24.42 -4.68
N GLY A 132 -22.01 25.12 -3.56
CA GLY A 132 -23.24 25.31 -2.78
C GLY A 132 -24.25 26.13 -3.58
N ARG A 133 -25.19 25.47 -4.25
CA ARG A 133 -26.36 26.13 -4.85
C ARG A 133 -27.49 26.16 -3.82
N HIS A 134 -28.14 27.31 -3.69
CA HIS A 134 -29.45 27.39 -3.06
C HIS A 134 -30.46 26.81 -4.04
N LEU A 135 -30.86 25.56 -3.84
CA LEU A 135 -31.91 24.96 -4.64
C LEU A 135 -33.27 25.39 -4.09
N THR A 136 -34.14 25.80 -5.00
CA THR A 136 -35.54 26.13 -4.69
C THR A 136 -36.34 24.83 -4.56
N GLY A 137 -37.44 24.82 -3.80
CA GLY A 137 -38.11 23.59 -3.34
C GLY A 137 -38.38 22.51 -4.41
N SER A 138 -38.77 22.89 -5.63
CA SER A 138 -39.02 21.93 -6.72
C SER A 138 -37.73 21.32 -7.29
N GLU A 139 -36.66 22.11 -7.44
CA GLU A 139 -35.37 21.65 -7.95
C GLU A 139 -34.69 20.71 -6.96
N PHE A 140 -34.84 20.96 -5.66
CA PHE A 140 -34.33 20.07 -4.61
C PHE A 140 -35.05 18.73 -4.63
N MET A 141 -36.38 18.71 -4.78
CA MET A 141 -37.14 17.45 -4.80
C MET A 141 -36.75 16.59 -6.00
N ASN A 142 -36.61 17.18 -7.18
CA ASN A 142 -36.14 16.46 -8.38
C ASN A 142 -34.71 15.94 -8.21
N ALA A 143 -33.79 16.76 -7.69
CA ALA A 143 -32.40 16.35 -7.44
C ALA A 143 -32.28 15.20 -6.43
N VAL A 144 -33.14 15.17 -5.40
CA VAL A 144 -33.20 14.07 -4.42
C VAL A 144 -33.74 12.81 -5.06
N GLU A 145 -34.77 12.91 -5.91
CA GLU A 145 -35.34 11.78 -6.63
C GLU A 145 -34.34 11.17 -7.63
N GLU A 146 -33.67 12.01 -8.41
CA GLU A 146 -32.61 11.60 -9.34
C GLU A 146 -31.44 10.94 -8.61
N ALA A 147 -31.00 11.51 -7.49
CA ALA A 147 -29.97 10.88 -6.65
C ALA A 147 -30.44 9.51 -6.14
N GLY A 148 -31.70 9.38 -5.72
CA GLY A 148 -32.30 8.11 -5.31
C GLY A 148 -32.25 7.06 -6.42
N LYS A 149 -32.72 7.41 -7.62
CA LYS A 149 -32.67 6.54 -8.82
C LYS A 149 -31.22 6.16 -9.19
N ALA A 150 -30.29 7.10 -9.10
CA ALA A 150 -28.88 6.83 -9.36
C ALA A 150 -28.27 5.84 -8.36
N TRP A 151 -28.66 5.92 -7.08
CA TRP A 151 -28.26 4.94 -6.07
C TRP A 151 -28.85 3.56 -6.33
N GLU A 152 -30.14 3.48 -6.67
CA GLU A 152 -30.80 2.21 -7.02
C GLU A 152 -30.16 1.58 -8.25
N ASN A 153 -29.91 2.35 -9.31
CA ASN A 153 -29.21 1.88 -10.51
C ASN A 153 -27.78 1.43 -10.19
N GLN A 154 -27.05 2.15 -9.33
CA GLN A 154 -25.71 1.73 -8.90
C GLN A 154 -25.75 0.42 -8.12
N GLU A 155 -26.75 0.20 -7.26
CA GLU A 155 -26.87 -1.04 -6.52
C GLU A 155 -27.29 -2.21 -7.43
N ASN A 156 -28.21 -1.98 -8.36
CA ASN A 156 -28.62 -2.97 -9.36
C ASN A 156 -27.45 -3.40 -10.24
N THR A 157 -26.67 -2.45 -10.78
CA THR A 157 -25.46 -2.77 -11.56
C THR A 157 -24.39 -3.51 -10.74
N ARG A 158 -24.28 -3.23 -9.43
CA ARG A 158 -23.40 -3.99 -8.54
C ARG A 158 -23.90 -5.42 -8.34
N GLN A 159 -25.20 -5.62 -8.19
CA GLN A 159 -25.80 -6.95 -8.07
C GLN A 159 -25.63 -7.76 -9.34
N GLU A 160 -25.92 -7.17 -10.50
CA GLU A 160 -25.70 -7.81 -11.82
C GLU A 160 -24.24 -8.22 -12.01
N LYS A 161 -23.29 -7.34 -11.66
CA LYS A 161 -21.85 -7.66 -11.70
C LYS A 161 -21.48 -8.80 -10.77
N ARG A 162 -22.13 -8.94 -9.61
CA ARG A 162 -21.90 -10.07 -8.69
C ARG A 162 -22.44 -11.37 -9.29
N LEU A 163 -23.67 -11.35 -9.79
CA LEU A 163 -24.31 -12.50 -10.43
C LEU A 163 -23.51 -12.97 -11.65
N TRP A 164 -23.03 -12.04 -12.47
CA TRP A 164 -22.17 -12.35 -13.61
C TRP A 164 -20.88 -13.05 -13.18
N LYS A 165 -20.20 -12.55 -12.14
CA LYS A 165 -18.98 -13.18 -11.60
C LYS A 165 -19.24 -14.57 -11.03
N GLU A 166 -20.36 -14.76 -10.34
CA GLU A 166 -20.75 -16.06 -9.80
C GLU A 166 -21.05 -17.08 -10.91
N ASN A 167 -21.76 -16.65 -11.96
CA ASN A 167 -22.05 -17.50 -13.12
C ASN A 167 -20.78 -17.85 -13.90
N ALA A 168 -19.90 -16.88 -14.15
CA ALA A 168 -18.60 -17.13 -14.78
C ALA A 168 -17.73 -18.11 -13.95
N LYS A 169 -17.79 -18.01 -12.63
CA LYS A 169 -17.10 -18.96 -11.74
C LYS A 169 -17.68 -20.36 -11.85
N LYS A 170 -19.01 -20.51 -11.84
CA LYS A 170 -19.68 -21.83 -11.99
C LYS A 170 -19.33 -22.49 -13.32
N GLN A 171 -19.40 -21.75 -14.42
CA GLN A 171 -19.03 -22.25 -15.75
C GLN A 171 -17.57 -22.73 -15.78
N LYS A 172 -16.65 -21.97 -15.19
CA LYS A 172 -15.24 -22.37 -15.10
C LYS A 172 -15.05 -23.65 -14.27
N GLU A 173 -15.78 -23.78 -13.16
CA GLU A 173 -15.73 -24.98 -12.30
C GLU A 173 -16.29 -26.22 -13.02
N GLU A 174 -17.36 -26.07 -13.81
CA GLU A 174 -17.92 -27.14 -14.64
C GLU A 174 -16.95 -27.60 -15.74
N LEU A 175 -16.36 -26.64 -16.47
CA LEU A 175 -15.34 -26.92 -17.49
C LEU A 175 -14.12 -27.62 -16.89
N GLU A 176 -13.68 -27.21 -15.69
CA GLU A 176 -12.56 -27.86 -15.02
C GLU A 176 -12.88 -29.28 -14.55
N ARG A 177 -14.10 -29.51 -14.05
CA ARG A 177 -14.57 -30.85 -13.65
C ARG A 177 -14.57 -31.81 -14.85
N TRP A 178 -15.17 -31.38 -15.96
CA TRP A 178 -15.19 -32.16 -17.18
C TRP A 178 -13.79 -32.45 -17.72
N TRP A 179 -12.88 -31.47 -17.69
CA TRP A 179 -11.49 -31.68 -18.11
C TRP A 179 -10.73 -32.68 -17.23
N LYS A 180 -11.03 -32.74 -15.93
CA LYS A 180 -10.49 -33.76 -15.02
C LYS A 180 -10.99 -35.15 -15.38
N GLU A 181 -12.29 -35.30 -15.63
CA GLU A 181 -12.90 -36.57 -16.05
C GLU A 181 -12.31 -37.05 -17.38
N PHE A 182 -12.23 -36.17 -18.38
CA PHE A 182 -11.62 -36.46 -19.67
C PHE A 182 -10.15 -36.91 -19.54
N LYS A 183 -9.37 -36.26 -18.67
CA LYS A 183 -7.99 -36.68 -18.37
C LYS A 183 -7.92 -38.07 -17.75
N THR A 184 -8.82 -38.38 -16.81
CA THR A 184 -8.84 -39.70 -16.16
C THR A 184 -9.21 -40.81 -17.14
N GLN A 185 -10.21 -40.59 -17.99
CA GLN A 185 -10.62 -41.52 -19.03
C GLN A 185 -9.48 -41.80 -20.02
N ARG A 186 -8.80 -40.74 -20.46
CA ARG A 186 -7.66 -40.86 -21.36
C ARG A 186 -6.46 -41.57 -20.72
N ALA A 187 -6.23 -41.34 -19.43
CA ALA A 187 -5.19 -42.05 -18.69
C ALA A 187 -5.50 -43.56 -18.61
N SER A 188 -6.75 -43.95 -18.38
CA SER A 188 -7.15 -45.37 -18.44
C SER A 188 -7.00 -45.95 -19.84
N GLU A 189 -7.45 -45.26 -20.90
CA GLU A 189 -7.28 -45.71 -22.29
C GLU A 189 -5.80 -45.89 -22.67
N SER A 190 -4.94 -44.96 -22.24
CA SER A 190 -3.50 -45.05 -22.48
C SER A 190 -2.87 -46.23 -21.73
N ALA A 191 -3.31 -46.51 -20.50
CA ALA A 191 -2.83 -47.63 -19.71
C ALA A 191 -3.29 -48.99 -20.29
N GLU A 192 -4.54 -49.09 -20.75
CA GLU A 192 -5.06 -50.27 -21.44
C GLU A 192 -4.31 -50.52 -22.75
N ARG A 193 -4.08 -49.47 -23.55
CA ARG A 193 -3.28 -49.56 -24.77
C ARG A 193 -1.86 -50.01 -24.48
N GLU A 194 -1.24 -49.49 -23.42
CA GLU A 194 0.12 -49.88 -23.03
C GLU A 194 0.20 -51.36 -22.67
N LYS A 195 -0.76 -51.88 -21.88
CA LYS A 195 -0.86 -53.32 -21.58
C LYS A 195 -1.01 -54.15 -22.85
N LEU A 196 -1.88 -53.73 -23.77
CA LEU A 196 -2.09 -54.42 -25.04
C LEU A 196 -0.84 -54.37 -25.94
N CYS A 197 -0.13 -53.23 -25.96
CA CYS A 197 1.13 -53.08 -26.68
C CYS A 197 2.24 -53.96 -26.09
N GLN A 198 2.29 -54.11 -24.78
CA GLN A 198 3.23 -55.01 -24.10
C GLN A 198 2.94 -56.47 -24.48
N TRP A 199 1.68 -56.89 -24.43
CA TRP A 199 1.25 -58.23 -24.85
C TRP A 199 1.60 -58.53 -26.33
N LEU A 200 1.31 -57.61 -27.26
CA LEU A 200 1.67 -57.78 -28.68
C LEU A 200 3.18 -57.85 -28.93
N ARG A 201 4.00 -57.19 -28.10
CA ARG A 201 5.47 -57.27 -28.18
C ARG A 201 5.97 -58.64 -27.73
N GLU A 202 5.37 -59.23 -26.70
CA GLU A 202 5.67 -60.60 -26.26
C GLU A 202 5.36 -61.61 -27.38
N GLU A 203 4.30 -61.38 -28.15
CA GLU A 203 3.92 -62.17 -29.31
C GLU A 203 4.75 -61.87 -30.58
N ARG A 204 5.79 -61.02 -30.46
CA ARG A 204 6.72 -60.62 -31.54
C ARG A 204 6.08 -59.92 -32.74
N VAL A 205 4.95 -59.24 -32.53
CA VAL A 205 4.34 -58.39 -33.57
C VAL A 205 5.27 -57.22 -33.91
N ARG A 206 5.36 -56.88 -35.19
CA ARG A 206 6.24 -55.80 -35.66
C ARG A 206 5.78 -54.46 -35.11
N VAL A 207 6.74 -53.59 -34.78
CA VAL A 207 6.48 -52.28 -34.15
C VAL A 207 5.52 -51.40 -34.96
N LYS A 208 5.50 -51.56 -36.29
CA LYS A 208 4.64 -50.79 -37.21
C LYS A 208 3.15 -51.18 -37.14
N ASP A 209 2.86 -52.37 -36.63
CA ASP A 209 1.49 -52.93 -36.58
C ASP A 209 0.84 -52.73 -35.20
N LEU A 210 1.53 -52.05 -34.26
CA LEU A 210 0.93 -51.70 -32.97
C LEU A 210 -0.14 -50.60 -33.12
N PRO A 211 -1.20 -50.63 -32.30
CA PRO A 211 -2.23 -49.62 -32.33
C PRO A 211 -1.65 -48.23 -32.06
N LYS A 212 -2.06 -47.24 -32.87
CA LYS A 212 -1.65 -45.84 -32.73
C LYS A 212 -2.14 -45.26 -31.40
N GLY A 213 -1.39 -44.30 -30.87
CA GLY A 213 -1.77 -43.64 -29.61
C GLY A 213 -3.02 -42.78 -29.78
N PRO A 214 -3.79 -42.56 -28.69
CA PRO A 214 -4.92 -41.65 -28.73
C PRO A 214 -4.45 -40.24 -29.10
N SER A 215 -5.19 -39.54 -29.97
CA SER A 215 -4.84 -38.19 -30.46
C SER A 215 -4.95 -37.16 -29.34
N CYS A 216 -3.89 -36.39 -29.07
CA CYS A 216 -3.88 -35.38 -28.00
C CYS A 216 -4.60 -34.12 -28.46
N VAL A 217 -5.83 -33.90 -27.99
CA VAL A 217 -6.49 -32.60 -28.13
C VAL A 217 -5.83 -31.64 -27.14
N LEU A 218 -5.34 -30.50 -27.63
CA LEU A 218 -4.74 -29.48 -26.79
C LEU A 218 -5.84 -28.77 -25.99
N LYS A 219 -5.56 -28.53 -24.69
CA LYS A 219 -6.47 -27.81 -23.80
C LYS A 219 -6.87 -26.43 -24.35
N ALA A 220 -5.96 -25.78 -25.08
CA ALA A 220 -6.17 -24.47 -25.68
C ALA A 220 -7.19 -24.48 -26.83
N ASP A 221 -7.20 -25.53 -27.66
CA ASP A 221 -8.12 -25.63 -28.79
C ASP A 221 -9.55 -25.89 -28.30
N TRP A 222 -9.69 -26.62 -27.20
CA TRP A 222 -10.99 -26.86 -26.57
C TRP A 222 -11.49 -25.65 -25.77
N MET A 223 -10.61 -24.94 -25.06
CA MET A 223 -10.99 -23.69 -24.38
C MET A 223 -11.45 -22.61 -25.36
N LYS A 224 -10.85 -22.54 -26.56
CA LYS A 224 -11.32 -21.63 -27.61
C LYS A 224 -12.73 -21.97 -28.09
N ALA A 225 -13.04 -23.25 -28.31
CA ALA A 225 -14.39 -23.68 -28.67
C ALA A 225 -15.42 -23.34 -27.57
N ALA A 226 -15.07 -23.49 -26.29
CA ALA A 226 -15.96 -23.19 -25.17
C ALA A 226 -16.14 -21.69 -24.87
N ILE A 227 -15.16 -20.84 -25.23
CA ILE A 227 -15.24 -19.38 -25.04
C ILE A 227 -16.02 -18.72 -26.20
N GLN A 228 -15.95 -19.28 -27.40
CA GLN A 228 -16.65 -18.76 -28.57
C GLN A 228 -18.19 -18.85 -28.45
N ASP A 229 -18.71 -19.78 -27.65
CA ASP A 229 -20.13 -19.87 -27.29
C ASP A 229 -20.56 -18.89 -26.18
N LEU A 230 -19.61 -18.19 -25.53
CA LEU A 230 -19.87 -17.26 -24.41
C LEU A 230 -19.79 -15.78 -24.82
N ASP A 231 -18.98 -15.44 -25.83
CA ASP A 231 -18.88 -14.06 -26.35
C ASP A 231 -20.10 -13.65 -27.21
N ASP A 232 -20.85 -14.61 -27.76
CA ASP A 232 -22.02 -14.34 -28.63
C ASP A 232 -23.26 -13.82 -27.86
N LYS A 233 -23.10 -13.45 -26.58
CA LYS A 233 -24.15 -12.86 -25.73
C LYS A 233 -23.73 -11.57 -25.01
N SER A 234 -22.55 -11.02 -25.29
CA SER A 234 -22.11 -9.76 -24.63
C SER A 234 -22.18 -8.51 -25.50
N ASP A 235 -22.49 -8.63 -26.80
CA ASP A 235 -22.54 -7.49 -27.73
C ASP A 235 -23.98 -7.08 -28.08
N ASP A 236 -24.82 -6.86 -27.07
CA ASP A 236 -26.12 -6.20 -27.29
C ASP A 236 -26.52 -5.31 -26.11
N ASN A 237 -25.64 -4.37 -25.76
CA ASN A 237 -25.98 -3.15 -25.03
C ASN A 237 -24.91 -2.09 -25.30
N ASN A 238 -24.73 -1.78 -26.57
CA ASN A 238 -24.23 -0.48 -26.99
C ASN A 238 -25.38 0.19 -27.75
N ASP A 239 -26.37 0.67 -26.99
CA ASP A 239 -27.39 1.55 -27.54
C ASP A 239 -27.28 2.94 -26.92
N GLU A 240 -27.40 3.88 -27.83
CA GLU A 240 -27.04 5.28 -27.78
C GLU A 240 -27.89 6.05 -26.76
N SER A 241 -27.28 7.05 -26.12
CA SER A 241 -27.99 8.26 -25.72
C SER A 241 -27.03 9.44 -25.73
N GLU A 242 -26.71 9.86 -26.96
CA GLU A 242 -26.38 11.24 -27.28
C GLU A 242 -27.68 12.07 -27.36
N GLU A 243 -27.60 13.33 -26.92
CA GLU A 243 -28.54 14.47 -27.12
C GLU A 243 -29.86 14.38 -26.31
N GLU A 244 -30.23 15.32 -25.43
CA GLU A 244 -30.23 16.80 -25.45
C GLU A 244 -29.96 17.47 -24.09
#